data_AF-A0A6S6PIE9-F1
#
_entry.id   AF-A0A6S6PIE9-F1
#
_cell.length_a   1.000
_cell.length_b   1.000
_cell.length_c   1.000
_cell.angle_alpha   90.00
_cell.angle_beta   90.00
_cell.angle_gamma   90.00
#
_symmetry.space_group_name_H-M   'P 1'
#
loop_
_entity.id
_entity.type
_entity.pdbx_description
1 polymer ?
#
loop_
_entity_poly.entity_id
_entity_poly.type
_entity_poly.pdbx_seq_one_letter_code
_entity_poly.pdbx_strand_id
1 'polypeptide(L)'
;MSLHWLLYVAPARKKIYYVMAAPIALSIMELGTSLFWLRTGVIAKADSFLVAGSAVQLLFFVLVTYVLVQTMVAPFEKIVSATEQIASGDLDATIPYQQAKDCIGRLAKALTCFRDQALENVRRHQGALEQSQAAAAKQKEFAAKSNEMQQRTEKLMGELMKGMKRLSSGDLSFRYTEAFLPEYEMFREDFNAVAERFSSTIGRAASSASTIADSCSEIALASDDLARRTEHQAGSLGEIASAVNTLTQRVQKTAQDAMDARKATGGAREQASESASVVQSAVKAMHEIEESSTKVADILGVMDEIAFQTNLLALNAGVEAARAGEAGRGFAVVATEVRSLAQRSAVSAKNIKELIALSSRQVSTGVKLVSQTGVALSKISENVETISEIIDSISSSAQEQADNLGRINGSLGEMDQATQQNAAMVEETTAASHSLTHEVQDLAKAVSEFSISRNFVKNMGETTRSTRSLQVKTGPVSAPLPAPNPAAAARHTVSDDGWEDF
;
A
#
# COMPACT_ATOMS: atom_id res chain seq x y z
N MET A 1 -134.98 45.45 20.22
CA MET A 1 -133.59 45.97 20.05
C MET A 1 -132.70 45.77 21.30
N SER A 2 -133.25 45.47 22.50
CA SER A 2 -132.45 45.29 23.72
C SER A 2 -131.68 43.96 23.81
N LEU A 3 -132.26 42.83 23.34
CA LEU A 3 -131.61 41.52 23.48
C LEU A 3 -130.32 41.38 22.66
N HIS A 4 -130.30 41.89 21.43
CA HIS A 4 -129.15 41.67 20.53
C HIS A 4 -127.90 42.41 21.00
N TRP A 5 -128.02 43.65 21.46
CA TRP A 5 -126.88 44.39 22.02
C TRP A 5 -126.39 43.74 23.32
N LEU A 6 -127.34 43.32 24.16
CA LEU A 6 -127.05 42.63 25.40
C LEU A 6 -126.34 41.29 25.17
N LEU A 7 -126.62 40.56 24.11
CA LEU A 7 -125.99 39.25 23.86
C LEU A 7 -124.61 39.36 23.23
N TYR A 8 -124.35 40.38 22.41
CA TYR A 8 -123.13 40.43 21.59
C TYR A 8 -122.13 41.51 21.97
N VAL A 9 -122.54 42.58 22.68
CA VAL A 9 -121.69 43.77 22.84
C VAL A 9 -121.44 44.15 24.30
N ALA A 10 -122.36 43.85 25.22
CA ALA A 10 -122.22 44.26 26.61
C ALA A 10 -121.11 43.48 27.36
N PRO A 11 -120.32 44.12 28.26
CA PRO A 11 -119.37 43.40 29.09
C PRO A 11 -120.10 42.42 30.02
N ALA A 12 -119.47 41.27 30.32
CA ALA A 12 -120.13 40.15 30.99
C ALA A 12 -120.85 40.55 32.28
N ARG A 13 -120.25 41.43 33.10
CA ARG A 13 -120.89 41.98 34.30
C ARG A 13 -122.19 42.76 34.04
N LYS A 14 -122.23 43.56 32.96
CA LYS A 14 -123.44 44.32 32.60
C LYS A 14 -124.54 43.39 32.09
N LYS A 15 -124.19 42.34 31.34
CA LYS A 15 -125.13 41.30 30.90
C LYS A 15 -125.83 40.63 32.10
N ILE A 16 -125.05 40.23 33.12
CA ILE A 16 -125.58 39.63 34.35
C ILE A 16 -126.52 40.58 35.10
N TYR A 17 -126.16 41.86 35.21
CA TYR A 17 -126.95 42.84 35.96
C TYR A 17 -128.36 43.03 35.36
N TYR A 18 -128.47 43.20 34.04
CA TYR A 18 -129.76 43.38 33.39
C TYR A 18 -130.62 42.11 33.39
N VAL A 19 -129.99 40.94 33.26
CA VAL A 19 -130.69 39.64 33.29
C VAL A 19 -131.24 39.34 34.68
N MET A 20 -130.54 39.74 35.75
CA MET A 20 -131.01 39.59 37.14
C MET A 20 -132.06 40.63 37.54
N ALA A 21 -131.99 41.85 37.00
CA ALA A 21 -132.93 42.92 37.34
C ALA A 21 -134.34 42.72 36.73
N ALA A 22 -134.43 42.11 35.55
CA ALA A 22 -135.71 41.87 34.85
C ALA A 22 -136.73 41.01 35.64
N PRO A 23 -136.38 39.84 36.21
CA PRO A 23 -137.33 39.04 37.00
C PRO A 23 -137.72 39.69 38.32
N ILE A 24 -136.84 40.50 38.93
CA ILE A 24 -137.14 41.25 40.15
C ILE A 24 -138.22 42.31 39.86
N ALA A 25 -138.08 43.05 38.75
CA ALA A 25 -139.07 44.05 38.34
C ALA A 25 -140.46 43.41 38.05
N LEU A 26 -140.47 42.23 37.42
CA LEU A 26 -141.70 41.49 37.13
C LEU A 26 -142.39 41.01 38.43
N SER A 27 -141.61 40.56 39.42
CA SER A 27 -142.12 40.15 40.74
C SER A 27 -142.77 41.30 41.52
N ILE A 28 -142.21 42.51 41.43
CA ILE A 28 -142.77 43.71 42.09
C ILE A 28 -144.12 44.09 41.47
N MET A 29 -144.27 43.91 40.15
CA MET A 29 -145.52 44.21 39.45
C MET A 29 -146.66 43.28 39.90
N GLU A 30 -146.40 41.99 40.12
CA GLU A 30 -147.39 41.02 40.64
C GLU A 30 -147.82 41.30 42.09
N LEU A 31 -146.87 41.71 42.94
CA LEU A 31 -147.18 42.11 44.32
C LEU A 31 -148.13 43.32 44.36
N GLY A 32 -147.91 44.28 43.44
CA GLY A 32 -148.76 45.46 43.30
C GLY A 32 -150.19 45.13 42.85
N THR A 33 -150.35 44.21 41.90
CA THR A 33 -151.69 43.78 41.46
C THR A 33 -152.41 43.00 42.57
N SER A 34 -151.71 42.14 43.31
CA SER A 34 -152.26 41.40 44.45
C SER A 34 -152.82 42.33 45.55
N LEU A 35 -152.06 43.37 45.94
CA LEU A 35 -152.48 44.37 46.93
C LEU A 35 -153.70 45.20 46.50
N PHE A 36 -153.83 45.49 45.19
CA PHE A 36 -154.95 46.26 44.65
C PHE A 36 -156.27 45.48 44.75
N TRP A 37 -156.26 44.18 44.47
CA TRP A 37 -157.44 43.31 44.58
C TRP A 37 -157.88 43.09 46.03
N LEU A 38 -156.94 43.07 46.99
CA LEU A 38 -157.26 43.00 48.43
C LEU A 38 -158.03 44.22 48.94
N ARG A 39 -157.83 45.40 48.32
CA ARG A 39 -158.48 46.65 48.74
C ARG A 39 -159.90 46.82 48.19
N THR A 40 -160.26 46.17 47.08
CA THR A 40 -161.56 46.36 46.41
C THR A 40 -162.64 45.36 46.86
N GLY A 41 -162.32 44.41 47.74
CA GLY A 41 -163.30 43.54 48.41
C GLY A 41 -163.92 42.44 47.53
N VAL A 42 -163.48 42.29 46.29
CA VAL A 42 -163.98 41.27 45.36
C VAL A 42 -163.19 39.97 45.54
N ILE A 43 -163.48 39.21 46.61
CA ILE A 43 -162.66 38.05 47.01
C ILE A 43 -162.94 36.81 46.12
N ALA A 44 -164.13 36.69 45.52
CA ALA A 44 -164.55 35.45 44.85
C ALA A 44 -163.82 35.10 43.53
N LYS A 45 -162.92 35.94 43.00
CA LYS A 45 -162.11 35.63 41.80
C LYS A 45 -160.59 35.80 41.95
N ALA A 46 -160.10 36.10 43.16
CA ALA A 46 -158.68 36.41 43.38
C ALA A 46 -157.74 35.19 43.24
N ASP A 47 -158.19 34.00 43.66
CA ASP A 47 -157.32 32.81 43.70
C ASP A 47 -156.91 32.30 42.31
N SER A 48 -157.79 32.39 41.30
CA SER A 48 -157.49 31.88 39.96
C SER A 48 -156.42 32.70 39.21
N PHE A 49 -156.33 34.02 39.48
CA PHE A 49 -155.33 34.88 38.83
C PHE A 49 -153.93 34.73 39.46
N LEU A 50 -153.85 34.45 40.76
CA LEU A 50 -152.58 34.29 41.47
C LEU A 50 -151.82 33.03 41.02
N VAL A 51 -152.56 31.94 40.73
CA VAL A 51 -151.99 30.70 40.18
C VAL A 51 -151.56 30.88 38.72
N ALA A 52 -152.29 31.64 37.91
CA ALA A 52 -151.92 31.91 36.53
C ALA A 52 -150.67 32.80 36.39
N GLY A 53 -150.54 33.83 37.24
CA GLY A 53 -149.35 34.70 37.26
C GLY A 53 -148.08 33.97 37.64
N SER A 54 -148.13 33.18 38.72
CA SER A 54 -146.98 32.40 39.20
C SER A 54 -146.48 31.36 38.18
N ALA A 55 -147.36 30.80 37.35
CA ALA A 55 -146.96 29.90 36.26
C ALA A 55 -146.18 30.62 35.14
N VAL A 56 -146.58 31.84 34.77
CA VAL A 56 -145.87 32.65 33.76
C VAL A 56 -144.49 33.08 34.27
N GLN A 57 -144.39 33.42 35.55
CA GLN A 57 -143.13 33.78 36.21
C GLN A 57 -142.11 32.63 36.13
N LEU A 58 -142.55 31.39 36.40
CA LEU A 58 -141.70 30.21 36.35
C LEU A 58 -141.17 29.97 34.92
N LEU A 59 -142.03 30.07 33.91
CA LEU A 59 -141.66 29.91 32.51
C LEU A 59 -140.65 30.97 32.06
N PHE A 60 -140.83 32.22 32.48
CA PHE A 60 -139.87 33.28 32.18
C PHE A 60 -138.50 33.01 32.83
N PHE A 61 -138.48 32.50 34.05
CA PHE A 61 -137.25 32.13 34.75
C PHE A 61 -136.47 31.02 34.02
N VAL A 62 -137.17 30.00 33.55
CA VAL A 62 -136.57 28.91 32.77
C VAL A 62 -135.98 29.43 31.45
N LEU A 63 -136.72 30.27 30.73
CA LEU A 63 -136.26 30.85 29.46
C LEU A 63 -135.00 31.71 29.63
N VAL A 64 -134.99 32.56 30.66
CA VAL A 64 -133.84 33.42 30.98
C VAL A 64 -132.61 32.59 31.35
N THR A 65 -132.79 31.53 32.14
CA THR A 65 -131.70 30.61 32.53
C THR A 65 -131.09 29.91 31.31
N TYR A 66 -131.93 29.44 30.37
CA TYR A 66 -131.47 28.80 29.14
C TYR A 66 -130.61 29.72 28.26
N VAL A 67 -131.03 30.98 28.09
CA VAL A 67 -130.27 31.98 27.30
C VAL A 67 -128.92 32.29 27.95
N LEU A 68 -128.87 32.34 29.29
CA LEU A 68 -127.63 32.59 30.04
C LEU A 68 -126.59 31.49 29.80
N VAL A 69 -127.00 30.21 29.84
CA VAL A 69 -126.09 29.07 29.63
C VAL A 69 -125.50 29.08 28.22
N GLN A 70 -126.34 29.23 27.18
CA GLN A 70 -125.91 29.18 25.78
C GLN A 70 -124.97 30.33 25.39
N THR A 71 -125.16 31.52 25.97
CA THR A 71 -124.44 32.72 25.53
C THR A 71 -123.22 33.06 26.39
N MET A 72 -123.08 32.45 27.57
CA MET A 72 -121.95 32.69 28.46
C MET A 72 -121.09 31.44 28.71
N VAL A 73 -121.70 30.27 28.90
CA VAL A 73 -120.96 29.08 29.35
C VAL A 73 -120.29 28.36 28.17
N ALA A 74 -121.03 28.14 27.08
CA ALA A 74 -120.51 27.43 25.90
C ALA A 74 -119.23 28.03 25.25
N PRO A 75 -119.06 29.37 25.18
CA PRO A 75 -117.82 29.97 24.67
C PRO A 75 -116.59 29.71 25.55
N PHE A 76 -116.75 29.55 26.87
CA PHE A 76 -115.65 29.25 27.79
C PHE A 76 -115.16 27.80 27.62
N GLU A 77 -116.08 26.84 27.49
CA GLU A 77 -115.73 25.43 27.28
C GLU A 77 -114.87 25.22 26.03
N LYS A 78 -115.16 25.94 24.93
CA LYS A 78 -114.39 25.82 23.68
C LYS A 78 -112.97 26.38 23.76
N ILE A 79 -112.73 27.41 24.57
CA ILE A 79 -111.40 28.00 24.77
C ILE A 79 -110.56 27.13 25.72
N VAL A 80 -111.19 26.54 26.73
CA VAL A 80 -110.54 25.56 27.61
C VAL A 80 -110.10 24.33 26.81
N SER A 81 -110.97 23.78 25.97
CA SER A 81 -110.63 22.64 25.11
C SER A 81 -109.50 22.96 24.12
N ALA A 82 -109.51 24.16 23.52
CA ALA A 82 -108.40 24.60 22.65
C ALA A 82 -107.07 24.76 23.43
N THR A 83 -107.13 25.12 24.71
CA THR A 83 -105.94 25.21 25.58
C THR A 83 -105.38 23.83 25.92
N GLU A 84 -106.25 22.86 26.19
CA GLU A 84 -105.86 21.46 26.45
C GLU A 84 -105.23 20.80 25.21
N GLN A 85 -105.76 21.06 24.01
CA GLN A 85 -105.18 20.54 22.76
C GLN A 85 -103.75 21.06 22.53
N ILE A 86 -103.52 22.37 22.71
CA ILE A 86 -102.20 22.98 22.59
C ILE A 86 -101.24 22.45 23.67
N ALA A 87 -101.72 22.22 24.90
CA ALA A 87 -100.91 21.63 25.97
C ALA A 87 -100.56 20.14 25.71
N SER A 88 -101.40 19.42 24.97
CA SER A 88 -101.16 18.02 24.57
C SER A 88 -100.19 17.85 23.40
N GLY A 89 -99.70 18.95 22.83
CA GLY A 89 -98.70 18.94 21.74
C GLY A 89 -99.28 19.07 20.33
N ASP A 90 -100.60 19.23 20.20
CA ASP A 90 -101.25 19.53 18.91
C ASP A 90 -101.25 21.05 18.66
N LEU A 91 -100.20 21.51 17.99
CA LEU A 91 -99.98 22.92 17.67
C LEU A 91 -100.70 23.37 16.39
N ASP A 92 -101.48 22.51 15.73
CA ASP A 92 -102.31 22.86 14.55
C ASP A 92 -103.78 23.15 14.90
N ALA A 93 -104.17 22.96 16.17
CA ALA A 93 -105.52 23.22 16.64
C ALA A 93 -105.99 24.68 16.36
N THR A 94 -107.19 24.83 15.80
CA THR A 94 -107.77 26.13 15.45
C THR A 94 -108.41 26.77 16.68
N ILE A 95 -107.82 27.85 17.20
CA ILE A 95 -108.35 28.58 18.36
C ILE A 95 -109.55 29.45 17.92
N PRO A 96 -110.79 29.16 18.38
CA PRO A 96 -111.99 29.90 17.97
C PRO A 96 -112.11 31.27 18.68
N TYR A 97 -112.99 32.15 18.18
CA TYR A 97 -113.36 33.44 18.80
C TYR A 97 -112.26 34.53 18.87
N GLN A 98 -111.21 34.46 18.05
CA GLN A 98 -110.13 35.46 18.00
C GLN A 98 -110.60 36.90 17.65
N GLN A 99 -111.75 37.03 16.99
CA GLN A 99 -112.35 38.32 16.62
C GLN A 99 -113.33 38.88 17.66
N ALA A 100 -113.61 38.14 18.74
CA ALA A 100 -114.46 38.63 19.82
C ALA A 100 -113.78 39.80 20.55
N LYS A 101 -114.55 40.85 20.88
CA LYS A 101 -114.03 42.06 21.56
C LYS A 101 -114.10 41.99 23.09
N ASP A 102 -114.50 40.85 23.64
CA ASP A 102 -114.66 40.62 25.07
C ASP A 102 -113.46 39.87 25.66
N CYS A 103 -113.57 39.50 26.94
CA CYS A 103 -112.50 38.83 27.69
C CYS A 103 -112.08 37.50 27.05
N ILE A 104 -112.98 36.80 26.35
CA ILE A 104 -112.69 35.51 25.71
C ILE A 104 -111.82 35.72 24.46
N GLY A 105 -112.12 36.74 23.66
CA GLY A 105 -111.27 37.08 22.50
C GLY A 105 -109.86 37.53 22.89
N ARG A 106 -109.69 38.17 24.05
CA ARG A 106 -108.35 38.48 24.60
C ARG A 106 -107.59 37.22 25.02
N LEU A 107 -108.28 36.25 25.62
CA LEU A 107 -107.67 34.96 26.01
C LEU A 107 -107.26 34.15 24.77
N ALA A 108 -108.12 34.12 23.74
CA ALA A 108 -107.85 33.46 22.46
C ALA A 108 -106.57 33.99 21.79
N LYS A 109 -106.38 35.32 21.75
CA LYS A 109 -105.17 35.95 21.18
C LYS A 109 -103.90 35.65 21.98
N ALA A 110 -103.99 35.64 23.31
CA ALA A 110 -102.85 35.30 24.17
C ALA A 110 -102.43 33.84 23.94
N LEU A 111 -103.39 32.93 23.77
CA LEU A 111 -103.16 31.52 23.49
C LEU A 111 -102.52 31.30 22.09
N THR A 112 -102.90 32.09 21.08
CA THR A 112 -102.27 32.05 19.75
C THR A 112 -100.79 32.45 19.82
N CYS A 113 -100.47 33.52 20.54
CA CYS A 113 -99.08 33.97 20.70
C CYS A 113 -98.21 32.91 21.41
N PHE A 114 -98.77 32.23 22.41
CA PHE A 114 -98.09 31.15 23.12
C PHE A 114 -97.79 29.94 22.21
N ARG A 115 -98.75 29.52 21.39
CA ARG A 115 -98.58 28.44 20.41
C ARG A 115 -97.49 28.76 19.38
N ASP A 116 -97.49 29.98 18.86
CA ASP A 116 -96.52 30.41 17.85
C ASP A 116 -95.08 30.45 18.43
N GLN A 117 -94.92 30.80 19.71
CA GLN A 117 -93.63 30.72 20.42
C GLN A 117 -93.16 29.27 20.63
N ALA A 118 -94.07 28.33 20.88
CA ALA A 118 -93.72 26.91 21.05
C ALA A 118 -93.18 26.29 19.73
N LEU A 119 -93.77 26.63 18.58
CA LEU A 119 -93.31 26.19 17.27
C LEU A 119 -91.89 26.68 16.93
N GLU A 120 -91.54 27.91 17.31
CA GLU A 120 -90.21 28.47 17.03
C GLU A 120 -89.11 27.83 17.90
N ASN A 121 -89.44 27.44 19.14
CA ASN A 121 -88.50 26.82 20.06
C ASN A 121 -88.07 25.42 19.60
N VAL A 122 -89.01 24.64 19.02
CA VAL A 122 -88.72 23.31 18.44
C VAL A 122 -87.74 23.38 17.27
N ARG A 123 -87.88 24.39 16.39
CA ARG A 123 -86.98 24.56 15.23
C ARG A 123 -85.54 24.92 15.62
N ARG A 124 -85.34 25.70 16.68
CA ARG A 124 -83.98 26.06 17.16
C ARG A 124 -83.21 24.87 17.72
N HIS A 125 -83.89 23.96 18.43
CA HIS A 125 -83.24 22.77 18.99
C HIS A 125 -82.77 21.79 17.90
N GLN A 126 -83.48 21.67 16.77
CA GLN A 126 -83.06 20.82 15.66
C GLN A 126 -81.80 21.38 14.95
N GLY A 127 -81.70 22.69 14.72
CA GLY A 127 -80.51 23.28 14.07
C GLY A 127 -79.22 23.26 14.92
N ALA A 128 -79.34 23.31 16.26
CA ALA A 128 -78.18 23.27 17.15
C ALA A 128 -77.53 21.87 17.25
N LEU A 129 -78.34 20.81 17.15
CA LEU A 129 -77.85 19.42 17.15
C LEU A 129 -77.03 19.09 15.90
N GLU A 130 -77.45 19.57 14.73
CA GLU A 130 -76.73 19.35 13.47
C GLU A 130 -75.37 20.05 13.44
N GLN A 131 -75.27 21.29 13.94
CA GLN A 131 -73.99 22.01 14.03
C GLN A 131 -73.02 21.38 15.04
N SER A 132 -73.52 20.92 16.19
CA SER A 132 -72.70 20.24 17.19
C SER A 132 -72.15 18.90 16.67
N GLN A 133 -72.94 18.15 15.90
CA GLN A 133 -72.49 16.88 15.30
C GLN A 133 -71.49 17.11 14.16
N ALA A 134 -71.68 18.13 13.32
CA ALA A 134 -70.75 18.49 12.26
C ALA A 134 -69.40 18.98 12.80
N ALA A 135 -69.39 19.76 13.90
CA ALA A 135 -68.16 20.20 14.57
C ALA A 135 -67.41 19.03 15.23
N ALA A 136 -68.12 18.14 15.94
CA ALA A 136 -67.52 16.95 16.55
C ALA A 136 -66.96 15.96 15.52
N ALA A 137 -67.62 15.81 14.36
CA ALA A 137 -67.14 14.98 13.26
C ALA A 137 -65.86 15.54 12.64
N LYS A 138 -65.81 16.85 12.35
CA LYS A 138 -64.59 17.52 11.83
C LYS A 138 -63.42 17.44 12.82
N GLN A 139 -63.69 17.55 14.11
CA GLN A 139 -62.63 17.48 15.13
C GLN A 139 -62.09 16.06 15.33
N LYS A 140 -62.95 15.03 15.24
CA LYS A 140 -62.52 13.63 15.20
C LYS A 140 -61.71 13.31 13.95
N GLU A 141 -62.12 13.84 12.80
CA GLU A 141 -61.39 13.66 11.54
C GLU A 141 -60.00 14.31 11.61
N PHE A 142 -59.90 15.54 12.13
CA PHE A 142 -58.62 16.24 12.30
C PHE A 142 -57.71 15.54 13.32
N ALA A 143 -58.26 15.08 14.46
CA ALA A 143 -57.50 14.34 15.46
C ALA A 143 -57.00 12.98 14.92
N ALA A 144 -57.83 12.27 14.14
CA ALA A 144 -57.42 11.03 13.48
C ALA A 144 -56.31 11.28 12.45
N LYS A 145 -56.45 12.33 11.62
CA LYS A 145 -55.41 12.72 10.65
C LYS A 145 -54.10 13.13 11.32
N SER A 146 -54.17 13.87 12.44
CA SER A 146 -52.99 14.28 13.21
C SER A 146 -52.29 13.09 13.85
N ASN A 147 -53.03 12.15 14.46
CA ASN A 147 -52.45 10.93 15.03
C ASN A 147 -51.84 10.03 13.95
N GLU A 148 -52.50 9.89 12.79
CA GLU A 148 -51.96 9.09 11.69
C GLU A 148 -50.67 9.72 11.13
N MET A 149 -50.63 11.05 10.98
CA MET A 149 -49.44 11.78 10.55
C MET A 149 -48.30 11.62 11.57
N GLN A 150 -48.60 11.75 12.87
CA GLN A 150 -47.60 11.63 13.93
C GLN A 150 -47.03 10.21 14.03
N GLN A 151 -47.87 9.17 13.94
CA GLN A 151 -47.42 7.77 13.88
C GLN A 151 -46.55 7.51 12.65
N ARG A 152 -46.88 8.08 11.49
CA ARG A 152 -46.04 7.98 10.28
C ARG A 152 -44.70 8.65 10.49
N THR A 153 -44.65 9.87 11.03
CA THR A 153 -43.41 10.60 11.30
C THR A 153 -42.55 9.87 12.34
N GLU A 154 -43.14 9.33 13.40
CA GLU A 154 -42.45 8.59 14.45
C GLU A 154 -41.85 7.28 13.92
N LYS A 155 -42.59 6.55 13.08
CA LYS A 155 -42.10 5.36 12.40
C LYS A 155 -40.95 5.69 11.44
N LEU A 156 -41.06 6.78 10.69
CA LEU A 156 -40.03 7.25 9.75
C LEU A 156 -38.77 7.69 10.51
N MET A 157 -38.90 8.40 11.63
CA MET A 157 -37.78 8.72 12.52
C MET A 157 -37.14 7.48 13.16
N GLY A 158 -37.94 6.48 13.51
CA GLY A 158 -37.43 5.18 13.96
C GLY A 158 -36.57 4.51 12.89
N GLU A 159 -36.99 4.50 11.63
CA GLU A 159 -36.21 3.97 10.52
C GLU A 159 -34.96 4.80 10.22
N LEU A 160 -35.05 6.14 10.23
CA LEU A 160 -33.92 7.06 10.09
C LEU A 160 -32.84 6.80 11.17
N MET A 161 -33.26 6.63 12.43
CA MET A 161 -32.35 6.33 13.53
C MET A 161 -31.68 4.97 13.40
N LYS A 162 -32.35 3.95 12.85
CA LYS A 162 -31.75 2.63 12.64
C LYS A 162 -30.54 2.69 11.71
N GLY A 163 -30.66 3.35 10.56
CA GLY A 163 -29.55 3.47 9.62
C GLY A 163 -28.41 4.28 10.20
N MET A 164 -28.71 5.38 10.90
CA MET A 164 -27.68 6.17 11.57
C MET A 164 -26.95 5.40 12.67
N LYS A 165 -27.67 4.58 13.45
CA LYS A 165 -27.08 3.69 14.45
C LYS A 165 -26.16 2.65 13.81
N ARG A 166 -26.56 2.02 12.71
CA ARG A 166 -25.74 1.06 11.96
C ARG A 166 -24.48 1.73 11.38
N LEU A 167 -24.62 2.91 10.79
CA LEU A 167 -23.49 3.69 10.28
C LEU A 167 -22.51 4.04 11.41
N SER A 168 -23.00 4.50 12.58
CA SER A 168 -22.17 4.83 13.74
C SER A 168 -21.47 3.62 14.36
N SER A 169 -22.02 2.40 14.20
CA SER A 169 -21.40 1.16 14.64
C SER A 169 -20.46 0.55 13.59
N GLY A 170 -20.14 1.27 12.52
CA GLY A 170 -19.25 0.81 11.45
C GLY A 170 -19.91 -0.08 10.38
N ASP A 171 -21.23 -0.28 10.41
CA ASP A 171 -21.93 -1.05 9.38
C ASP A 171 -22.21 -0.20 8.14
N LEU A 172 -21.21 -0.14 7.25
CA LEU A 172 -21.26 0.52 5.95
C LEU A 172 -21.98 -0.31 4.89
N SER A 173 -22.47 -1.50 5.21
CA SER A 173 -23.19 -2.38 4.28
C SER A 173 -24.68 -2.06 4.20
N PHE A 174 -25.22 -1.40 5.24
CA PHE A 174 -26.64 -1.07 5.31
C PHE A 174 -27.04 -0.03 4.27
N ARG A 175 -28.17 -0.27 3.60
CA ARG A 175 -28.79 0.66 2.65
C ARG A 175 -30.29 0.71 2.92
N TYR A 176 -30.89 1.89 2.79
CA TYR A 176 -32.35 2.01 2.74
C TYR A 176 -32.83 1.62 1.35
N THR A 177 -33.47 0.45 1.25
CA THR A 177 -34.00 -0.12 0.01
C THR A 177 -35.46 0.26 -0.25
N GLU A 178 -36.23 0.55 0.79
CA GLU A 178 -37.62 1.01 0.67
C GLU A 178 -37.66 2.51 0.38
N ALA A 179 -38.53 2.91 -0.55
CA ALA A 179 -38.74 4.32 -0.89
C ALA A 179 -39.38 5.05 0.30
N PHE A 180 -38.88 6.24 0.61
CA PHE A 180 -39.45 7.10 1.62
C PHE A 180 -40.56 7.95 1.00
N LEU A 181 -41.28 8.69 1.85
CA LEU A 181 -42.19 9.73 1.36
C LEU A 181 -41.38 10.77 0.57
N PRO A 182 -41.97 11.43 -0.45
CA PRO A 182 -41.25 12.36 -1.32
C PRO A 182 -40.46 13.44 -0.58
N GLU A 183 -40.96 13.87 0.59
CA GLU A 183 -40.37 14.87 1.48
C GLU A 183 -39.02 14.43 2.09
N TYR A 184 -38.79 13.13 2.22
CA TYR A 184 -37.63 12.51 2.89
C TYR A 184 -36.78 11.65 1.95
N GLU A 185 -37.15 11.54 0.68
CA GLU A 185 -36.44 10.70 -0.29
C GLU A 185 -34.98 11.16 -0.49
N MET A 186 -34.75 12.49 -0.48
CA MET A 186 -33.41 13.07 -0.55
C MET A 186 -32.49 12.58 0.59
N PHE A 187 -33.03 12.42 1.82
CA PHE A 187 -32.26 11.85 2.93
C PHE A 187 -31.83 10.42 2.63
N ARG A 188 -32.74 9.60 2.08
CA ARG A 188 -32.47 8.20 1.74
C ARG A 188 -31.33 8.12 0.73
N GLU A 189 -31.38 8.95 -0.31
CA GLU A 189 -30.36 9.04 -1.35
C GLU A 189 -29.02 9.51 -0.79
N ASP A 190 -28.99 10.60 -0.04
CA ASP A 190 -27.77 11.15 0.56
C ASP A 190 -27.14 10.17 1.55
N PHE A 191 -27.93 9.54 2.42
CA PHE A 191 -27.44 8.51 3.35
C PHE A 191 -26.80 7.35 2.59
N ASN A 192 -27.49 6.80 1.58
CA ASN A 192 -26.98 5.70 0.78
C ASN A 192 -25.71 6.10 0.01
N ALA A 193 -25.65 7.32 -0.53
CA ALA A 193 -24.48 7.83 -1.24
C ALA A 193 -23.27 8.02 -0.32
N VAL A 194 -23.48 8.51 0.91
CA VAL A 194 -22.44 8.64 1.93
C VAL A 194 -21.94 7.26 2.36
N ALA A 195 -22.86 6.33 2.65
CA ALA A 195 -22.50 4.96 3.02
C ALA A 195 -21.73 4.24 1.90
N GLU A 196 -22.08 4.50 0.63
CA GLU A 196 -21.35 3.99 -0.53
C GLU A 196 -19.94 4.57 -0.66
N ARG A 197 -19.79 5.89 -0.52
CA ARG A 197 -18.48 6.55 -0.56
C ARG A 197 -17.57 6.07 0.56
N PHE A 198 -18.07 5.95 1.79
CA PHE A 198 -17.28 5.40 2.91
C PHE A 198 -16.92 3.93 2.66
N SER A 199 -17.88 3.11 2.24
CA SER A 199 -17.66 1.70 1.90
C SER A 199 -16.56 1.53 0.85
N SER A 200 -16.60 2.35 -0.21
CA SER A 200 -15.59 2.35 -1.28
C SER A 200 -14.21 2.79 -0.78
N THR A 201 -14.14 3.88 -0.01
CA THR A 201 -12.86 4.40 0.53
C THR A 201 -12.21 3.41 1.51
N ILE A 202 -12.99 2.84 2.42
CA ILE A 202 -12.50 1.83 3.37
C ILE A 202 -12.10 0.54 2.63
N GLY A 203 -12.86 0.12 1.61
CA GLY A 203 -12.49 -1.02 0.77
C GLY A 203 -11.17 -0.80 0.00
N ARG A 204 -10.93 0.41 -0.50
CA ARG A 204 -9.65 0.79 -1.12
C ARG A 204 -8.52 0.76 -0.11
N ALA A 205 -8.72 1.31 1.09
CA ALA A 205 -7.73 1.27 2.17
C ALA A 205 -7.39 -0.19 2.56
N ALA A 206 -8.39 -1.06 2.68
CA ALA A 206 -8.19 -2.49 2.93
C ALA A 206 -7.33 -3.16 1.86
N SER A 207 -7.64 -2.88 0.58
CA SER A 207 -6.90 -3.42 -0.56
C SER A 207 -5.46 -2.92 -0.56
N SER A 208 -5.24 -1.63 -0.34
CA SER A 208 -3.89 -1.05 -0.25
C SER A 208 -3.09 -1.64 0.90
N ALA A 209 -3.70 -1.81 2.08
CA ALA A 209 -3.08 -2.47 3.22
C ALA A 209 -2.64 -3.91 2.86
N SER A 210 -3.53 -4.70 2.24
CA SER A 210 -3.18 -6.06 1.79
C SER A 210 -2.00 -6.07 0.82
N THR A 211 -1.98 -5.16 -0.16
CA THR A 211 -0.86 -5.05 -1.11
C THR A 211 0.45 -4.67 -0.41
N ILE A 212 0.42 -3.75 0.56
CA ILE A 212 1.62 -3.39 1.32
C ILE A 212 2.11 -4.58 2.16
N ALA A 213 1.20 -5.34 2.78
CA ALA A 213 1.57 -6.56 3.53
C ALA A 213 2.29 -7.58 2.63
N ASP A 214 1.74 -7.84 1.45
CA ASP A 214 2.35 -8.75 0.47
C ASP A 214 3.74 -8.25 0.05
N SER A 215 3.88 -6.95 -0.26
CA SER A 215 5.17 -6.35 -0.60
C SER A 215 6.18 -6.41 0.54
N CYS A 216 5.76 -6.22 1.80
CA CYS A 216 6.66 -6.35 2.95
C CYS A 216 7.17 -7.79 3.11
N SER A 217 6.30 -8.78 2.86
CA SER A 217 6.71 -10.19 2.87
C SER A 217 7.70 -10.49 1.75
N GLU A 218 7.51 -9.94 0.55
CA GLU A 218 8.47 -10.08 -0.55
C GLU A 218 9.81 -9.41 -0.24
N ILE A 219 9.81 -8.21 0.36
CA ILE A 219 11.03 -7.51 0.78
C ILE A 219 11.77 -8.32 1.87
N ALA A 220 11.04 -8.89 2.83
CA ALA A 220 11.65 -9.73 3.86
C ALA A 220 12.34 -10.97 3.26
N LEU A 221 11.69 -11.65 2.31
CA LEU A 221 12.30 -12.78 1.59
C LEU A 221 13.51 -12.37 0.76
N ALA A 222 13.43 -11.23 0.07
CA ALA A 222 14.55 -10.71 -0.71
C ALA A 222 15.73 -10.30 0.19
N SER A 223 15.45 -9.75 1.38
CA SER A 223 16.46 -9.39 2.37
C SER A 223 17.17 -10.63 2.94
N ASP A 224 16.44 -11.72 3.19
CA ASP A 224 17.02 -13.01 3.62
C ASP A 224 17.96 -13.62 2.56
N ASP A 225 17.56 -13.59 1.28
CA ASP A 225 18.47 -14.04 0.21
C ASP A 225 19.70 -13.13 0.08
N LEU A 226 19.52 -11.81 0.23
CA LEU A 226 20.64 -10.87 0.24
C LEU A 226 21.57 -11.10 1.44
N ALA A 227 21.04 -11.44 2.61
CA ALA A 227 21.80 -11.82 3.81
C ALA A 227 22.72 -13.00 3.49
N ARG A 228 22.14 -14.09 2.99
CA ARG A 228 22.87 -15.32 2.67
C ARG A 228 23.93 -15.10 1.59
N ARG A 229 23.65 -14.29 0.58
CA ARG A 229 24.62 -13.91 -0.45
C ARG A 229 25.76 -13.06 0.13
N THR A 230 25.45 -12.15 1.04
CA THR A 230 26.44 -11.31 1.73
C THR A 230 27.35 -12.15 2.63
N GLU A 231 26.81 -13.13 3.36
CA GLU A 231 27.59 -14.09 4.14
C GLU A 231 28.51 -14.94 3.27
N HIS A 232 27.98 -15.48 2.16
CA HIS A 232 28.80 -16.25 1.22
C HIS A 232 29.92 -15.39 0.63
N GLN A 233 29.61 -14.14 0.27
CA GLN A 233 30.59 -13.19 -0.24
C GLN A 233 31.68 -12.88 0.79
N ALA A 234 31.32 -12.69 2.05
CA ALA A 234 32.28 -12.52 3.15
C ALA A 234 33.22 -13.74 3.28
N GLY A 235 32.67 -14.95 3.20
CA GLY A 235 33.46 -16.18 3.21
C GLY A 235 34.45 -16.25 2.04
N SER A 236 33.98 -15.98 0.82
CA SER A 236 34.83 -15.95 -0.38
C SER A 236 35.90 -14.86 -0.31
N LEU A 237 35.57 -13.68 0.22
CA LEU A 237 36.55 -12.60 0.44
C LEU A 237 37.66 -13.02 1.42
N GLY A 238 37.31 -13.74 2.49
CA GLY A 238 38.29 -14.29 3.43
C GLY A 238 39.25 -15.29 2.79
N GLU A 239 38.75 -16.19 1.94
CA GLU A 239 39.58 -17.13 1.18
C GLU A 239 40.49 -16.42 0.18
N ILE A 240 39.96 -15.44 -0.56
CA ILE A 240 40.73 -14.65 -1.52
C ILE A 240 41.83 -13.85 -0.80
N ALA A 241 41.52 -13.21 0.32
CA ALA A 241 42.49 -12.47 1.12
C ALA A 241 43.64 -13.37 1.61
N SER A 242 43.31 -14.59 2.07
CA SER A 242 44.32 -15.59 2.45
C SER A 242 45.20 -16.03 1.27
N ALA A 243 44.59 -16.25 0.10
CA ALA A 243 45.31 -16.61 -1.12
C ALA A 243 46.24 -15.47 -1.59
N VAL A 244 45.77 -14.22 -1.56
CA VAL A 244 46.56 -13.03 -1.90
C VAL A 244 47.71 -12.83 -0.92
N ASN A 245 47.50 -13.03 0.38
CA ASN A 245 48.58 -12.97 1.37
C ASN A 245 49.65 -14.04 1.13
N THR A 246 49.22 -15.28 0.86
CA THR A 246 50.13 -16.39 0.50
C THR A 246 50.90 -16.09 -0.78
N LEU A 247 50.24 -15.52 -1.79
CA LEU A 247 50.87 -15.13 -3.04
C LEU A 247 51.87 -13.98 -2.84
N THR A 248 51.54 -13.00 -2.00
CA THR A 248 52.43 -11.88 -1.63
C THR A 248 53.71 -12.40 -0.97
N GLN A 249 53.60 -13.34 -0.03
CA GLN A 249 54.76 -13.98 0.59
C GLN A 249 55.62 -14.74 -0.43
N ARG A 250 54.99 -15.43 -1.39
CA ARG A 250 55.72 -16.15 -2.46
C ARG A 250 56.45 -15.19 -3.39
N VAL A 251 55.83 -14.07 -3.77
CA VAL A 251 56.45 -13.05 -4.62
C VAL A 251 57.64 -12.38 -3.90
N GLN A 252 57.49 -12.04 -2.61
CA GLN A 252 58.60 -11.53 -1.80
C GLN A 252 59.75 -12.54 -1.71
N LYS A 253 59.43 -13.82 -1.54
CA LYS A 253 60.42 -14.89 -1.55
C LYS A 253 61.13 -14.99 -2.91
N THR A 254 60.41 -14.92 -4.02
CA THR A 254 61.00 -14.90 -5.37
C THR A 254 61.94 -13.71 -5.57
N ALA A 255 61.57 -12.52 -5.08
CA ALA A 255 62.44 -11.35 -5.13
C ALA A 255 63.74 -11.56 -4.33
N GLN A 256 63.65 -12.13 -3.13
CA GLN A 256 64.82 -12.47 -2.32
C GLN A 256 65.69 -13.54 -2.99
N ASP A 257 65.09 -14.62 -3.48
CA ASP A 257 65.79 -15.70 -4.16
C ASP A 257 66.50 -15.17 -5.43
N ALA A 258 65.92 -14.18 -6.13
CA ALA A 258 66.56 -13.48 -7.25
C ALA A 258 67.77 -12.64 -6.80
N MET A 259 67.68 -11.92 -5.68
CA MET A 259 68.82 -11.18 -5.13
C MET A 259 69.97 -12.12 -4.74
N ASP A 260 69.66 -13.26 -4.13
CA ASP A 260 70.65 -14.27 -3.76
C ASP A 260 71.30 -14.90 -5.01
N ALA A 261 70.51 -15.20 -6.04
CA ALA A 261 71.00 -15.69 -7.32
C ALA A 261 71.90 -14.65 -8.03
N ARG A 262 71.57 -13.36 -7.95
CA ARG A 262 72.39 -12.27 -8.50
C ARG A 262 73.77 -12.24 -7.84
N LYS A 263 73.81 -12.37 -6.51
CA LYS A 263 75.06 -12.40 -5.75
C LYS A 263 75.92 -13.62 -6.13
N ALA A 264 75.32 -14.80 -6.25
CA ALA A 264 76.02 -16.01 -6.66
C ALA A 264 76.58 -15.90 -8.09
N THR A 265 75.77 -15.39 -9.02
CA THR A 265 76.17 -15.16 -10.42
C THR A 265 77.29 -14.12 -10.52
N GLY A 266 77.25 -13.05 -9.70
CA GLY A 266 78.34 -12.07 -9.59
C GLY A 266 79.67 -12.71 -9.15
N GLY A 267 79.64 -13.57 -8.12
CA GLY A 267 80.83 -14.32 -7.70
C GLY A 267 81.35 -15.27 -8.78
N ALA A 268 80.47 -15.95 -9.51
CA ALA A 268 80.85 -16.82 -10.63
C ALA A 268 81.50 -16.02 -11.77
N ARG A 269 81.01 -14.81 -12.07
CA ARG A 269 81.60 -13.89 -13.06
C ARG A 269 83.03 -13.51 -12.68
N GLU A 270 83.24 -13.14 -11.42
CA GLU A 270 84.56 -12.77 -10.90
C GLU A 270 85.54 -13.95 -11.00
N GLN A 271 85.11 -15.16 -10.60
CA GLN A 271 85.95 -16.36 -10.66
C GLN A 271 86.25 -16.80 -12.10
N ALA A 272 85.31 -16.64 -13.04
CA ALA A 272 85.54 -16.88 -14.46
C ALA A 272 86.55 -15.87 -15.05
N SER A 273 86.46 -14.59 -14.65
CA SER A 273 87.39 -13.54 -15.06
C SER A 273 88.81 -13.81 -14.55
N GLU A 274 88.96 -14.19 -13.27
CA GLU A 274 90.24 -14.59 -12.70
C GLU A 274 90.83 -15.81 -13.43
N SER A 275 90.01 -16.83 -13.67
CA SER A 275 90.42 -18.04 -14.40
C SER A 275 90.88 -17.72 -15.82
N ALA A 276 90.20 -16.80 -16.51
CA ALA A 276 90.60 -16.35 -17.84
C ALA A 276 91.98 -15.66 -17.84
N SER A 277 92.26 -14.84 -16.82
CA SER A 277 93.58 -14.20 -16.62
C SER A 277 94.70 -15.22 -16.37
N VAL A 278 94.43 -16.24 -15.53
CA VAL A 278 95.38 -17.33 -15.27
C VAL A 278 95.66 -18.13 -16.55
N VAL A 279 94.62 -18.47 -17.31
CA VAL A 279 94.76 -19.18 -18.59
C VAL A 279 95.55 -18.34 -19.60
N GLN A 280 95.30 -17.04 -19.71
CA GLN A 280 96.09 -16.15 -20.57
C GLN A 280 97.57 -16.13 -20.18
N SER A 281 97.87 -16.11 -18.89
CA SER A 281 99.24 -16.20 -18.37
C SER A 281 99.88 -17.56 -18.70
N ALA A 282 99.13 -18.66 -18.60
CA ALA A 282 99.60 -19.99 -18.95
C ALA A 282 99.88 -20.15 -20.46
N VAL A 283 99.05 -19.58 -21.34
CA VAL A 283 99.29 -19.55 -22.79
C VAL A 283 100.60 -18.82 -23.09
N LYS A 284 100.81 -17.65 -22.45
CA LYS A 284 102.05 -16.87 -22.62
C LYS A 284 103.28 -17.69 -22.22
N ALA A 285 103.25 -18.32 -21.04
CA ALA A 285 104.36 -19.15 -20.57
C ALA A 285 104.65 -20.34 -21.50
N MET A 286 103.62 -20.97 -22.06
CA MET A 286 103.79 -22.07 -23.02
C MET A 286 104.40 -21.62 -24.35
N HIS A 287 104.06 -20.42 -24.84
CA HIS A 287 104.73 -19.83 -26.00
C HIS A 287 106.21 -19.51 -25.73
N GLU A 288 106.55 -19.01 -24.54
CA GLU A 288 107.95 -18.79 -24.15
C GLU A 288 108.74 -20.12 -24.12
N ILE A 289 108.12 -21.22 -23.67
CA ILE A 289 108.71 -22.57 -23.71
C ILE A 289 108.88 -23.07 -25.16
N GLU A 290 107.89 -22.86 -26.02
CA GLU A 290 107.94 -23.22 -27.45
C GLU A 290 109.09 -22.48 -28.17
N GLU A 291 109.21 -21.17 -27.93
CA GLU A 291 110.30 -20.35 -28.47
C GLU A 291 111.66 -20.82 -27.94
N SER A 292 111.78 -21.09 -26.64
CA SER A 292 113.00 -21.62 -26.03
C SER A 292 113.39 -22.98 -26.62
N SER A 293 112.42 -23.87 -26.85
CA SER A 293 112.66 -25.19 -27.44
C SER A 293 113.18 -25.08 -28.87
N THR A 294 112.68 -24.11 -29.64
CA THR A 294 113.16 -23.81 -30.99
C THR A 294 114.60 -23.34 -30.97
N LYS A 295 114.95 -22.40 -30.09
CA LYS A 295 116.34 -21.93 -29.91
C LYS A 295 117.30 -23.07 -29.51
N VAL A 296 116.86 -23.99 -28.64
CA VAL A 296 117.65 -25.18 -28.29
C VAL A 296 117.85 -26.08 -29.50
N ALA A 297 116.83 -26.29 -30.33
CA ALA A 297 116.94 -27.08 -31.56
C ALA A 297 117.96 -26.49 -32.55
N ASP A 298 118.02 -25.16 -32.67
CA ASP A 298 119.01 -24.44 -33.49
C ASP A 298 120.43 -24.64 -32.97
N ILE A 299 120.64 -24.51 -31.65
CA ILE A 299 121.93 -24.76 -31.01
C ILE A 299 122.40 -26.19 -31.25
N LEU A 300 121.51 -27.17 -31.13
CA LEU A 300 121.83 -28.58 -31.42
C LEU A 300 122.20 -28.81 -32.89
N GLY A 301 121.61 -28.05 -33.82
CA GLY A 301 122.03 -28.03 -35.22
C GLY A 301 123.48 -27.57 -35.40
N VAL A 302 123.86 -26.47 -34.74
CA VAL A 302 125.25 -25.98 -34.73
C VAL A 302 126.20 -26.98 -34.07
N MET A 303 125.79 -27.64 -32.97
CA MET A 303 126.61 -28.65 -32.30
C MET A 303 126.85 -29.89 -33.18
N ASP A 304 125.86 -30.34 -33.94
CA ASP A 304 126.01 -31.43 -34.91
C ASP A 304 126.97 -31.04 -36.04
N GLU A 305 126.90 -29.78 -36.52
CA GLU A 305 127.84 -29.23 -37.49
C GLU A 305 129.28 -29.19 -36.95
N ILE A 306 129.47 -28.73 -35.71
CA ILE A 306 130.79 -28.71 -35.04
C ILE A 306 131.32 -30.14 -34.89
N ALA A 307 130.48 -31.10 -34.50
CA ALA A 307 130.88 -32.50 -34.38
C ALA A 307 131.30 -33.08 -35.75
N PHE A 308 130.57 -32.75 -36.83
CA PHE A 308 130.92 -33.15 -38.18
C PHE A 308 132.26 -32.54 -38.65
N GLN A 309 132.46 -31.23 -38.44
CA GLN A 309 133.71 -30.54 -38.74
C GLN A 309 134.89 -31.13 -37.95
N THR A 310 134.70 -31.43 -36.66
CA THR A 310 135.72 -32.06 -35.80
C THR A 310 136.06 -33.47 -36.28
N ASN A 311 135.06 -34.26 -36.71
CA ASN A 311 135.27 -35.58 -37.30
C ASN A 311 136.06 -35.51 -38.62
N LEU A 312 135.81 -34.51 -39.48
CA LEU A 312 136.60 -34.28 -40.70
C LEU A 312 138.04 -33.82 -40.41
N LEU A 313 138.23 -32.92 -39.44
CA LEU A 313 139.56 -32.47 -39.00
C LEU A 313 140.37 -33.64 -38.43
N ALA A 314 139.75 -34.47 -37.60
CA ALA A 314 140.37 -35.66 -37.02
C ALA A 314 140.72 -36.70 -38.08
N LEU A 315 139.87 -36.88 -39.10
CA LEU A 315 140.17 -37.73 -40.26
C LEU A 315 141.40 -37.20 -41.02
N ASN A 316 141.44 -35.90 -41.33
CA ASN A 316 142.58 -35.28 -42.01
C ASN A 316 143.89 -35.43 -41.20
N ALA A 317 143.82 -35.21 -39.88
CA ALA A 317 144.95 -35.39 -38.97
C ALA A 317 145.41 -36.86 -38.90
N GLY A 318 144.48 -37.82 -38.89
CA GLY A 318 144.78 -39.24 -38.93
C GLY A 318 145.47 -39.68 -40.22
N VAL A 319 145.05 -39.12 -41.36
CA VAL A 319 145.70 -39.35 -42.67
C VAL A 319 147.12 -38.80 -42.69
N GLU A 320 147.34 -37.57 -42.20
CA GLU A 320 148.68 -36.96 -42.17
C GLU A 320 149.60 -37.68 -41.16
N ALA A 321 149.05 -38.14 -40.04
CA ALA A 321 149.79 -38.97 -39.07
C ALA A 321 150.21 -40.33 -39.66
N ALA A 322 149.35 -40.98 -40.46
CA ALA A 322 149.71 -42.20 -41.19
C ALA A 322 150.80 -41.93 -42.24
N ARG A 323 150.78 -40.76 -42.88
CA ARG A 323 151.78 -40.31 -43.86
C ARG A 323 153.16 -40.07 -43.24
N ALA A 324 153.22 -39.63 -41.97
CA ALA A 324 154.44 -39.43 -41.21
C ALA A 324 155.09 -40.72 -40.66
N GLY A 325 154.48 -41.89 -40.87
CA GLY A 325 155.05 -43.20 -40.51
C GLY A 325 155.25 -43.39 -38.99
N GLU A 326 156.39 -43.94 -38.58
CA GLU A 326 156.71 -44.23 -37.16
C GLU A 326 156.67 -42.97 -36.27
N ALA A 327 157.06 -41.80 -36.79
CA ALA A 327 157.05 -40.53 -36.05
C ALA A 327 155.62 -40.02 -35.76
N GLY A 328 154.62 -40.46 -36.54
CA GLY A 328 153.22 -40.04 -36.43
C GLY A 328 152.33 -40.93 -35.57
N ARG A 329 152.84 -42.06 -35.04
CA ARG A 329 152.02 -43.06 -34.31
C ARG A 329 151.23 -42.46 -33.14
N GLY A 330 151.83 -41.59 -32.34
CA GLY A 330 151.16 -40.93 -31.21
C GLY A 330 150.02 -40.02 -31.68
N PHE A 331 150.24 -39.27 -32.76
CA PHE A 331 149.22 -38.39 -33.35
C PHE A 331 148.07 -39.18 -33.99
N ALA A 332 148.34 -40.35 -34.58
CA ALA A 332 147.31 -41.21 -35.15
C ALA A 332 146.32 -41.75 -34.10
N VAL A 333 146.83 -42.09 -32.90
CA VAL A 333 145.98 -42.52 -31.77
C VAL A 333 145.09 -41.37 -31.30
N VAL A 334 145.66 -40.17 -31.11
CA VAL A 334 144.90 -38.98 -30.71
C VAL A 334 143.85 -38.63 -31.77
N ALA A 335 144.19 -38.67 -33.06
CA ALA A 335 143.25 -38.41 -34.14
C ALA A 335 142.08 -39.42 -34.18
N THR A 336 142.34 -40.69 -33.87
CA THR A 336 141.30 -41.73 -33.78
C THR A 336 140.38 -41.49 -32.58
N GLU A 337 140.93 -41.10 -31.43
CA GLU A 337 140.15 -40.80 -30.23
C GLU A 337 139.28 -39.55 -30.40
N VAL A 338 139.83 -38.47 -30.99
CA VAL A 338 139.08 -37.24 -31.31
C VAL A 338 137.96 -37.55 -32.31
N ARG A 339 138.21 -38.42 -33.30
CA ARG A 339 137.18 -38.86 -34.24
C ARG A 339 136.06 -39.63 -33.56
N SER A 340 136.40 -40.58 -32.69
CA SER A 340 135.44 -41.35 -31.89
C SER A 340 134.59 -40.43 -30.99
N LEU A 341 135.22 -39.44 -30.35
CA LEU A 341 134.53 -38.45 -29.52
C LEU A 341 133.58 -37.56 -30.35
N ALA A 342 134.01 -37.14 -31.55
CA ALA A 342 133.18 -36.36 -32.47
C ALA A 342 131.96 -37.17 -32.94
N GLN A 343 132.13 -38.44 -33.31
CA GLN A 343 131.01 -39.33 -33.67
C GLN A 343 130.05 -39.55 -32.50
N ARG A 344 130.55 -39.77 -31.28
CA ARG A 344 129.72 -39.87 -30.07
C ARG A 344 128.95 -38.57 -29.81
N SER A 345 129.59 -37.42 -30.00
CA SER A 345 128.96 -36.11 -29.83
C SER A 345 127.84 -35.88 -30.84
N ALA A 346 128.03 -36.25 -32.11
CA ALA A 346 126.98 -36.17 -33.14
C ALA A 346 125.77 -37.08 -32.81
N VAL A 347 126.02 -38.31 -32.36
CA VAL A 347 124.94 -39.23 -31.92
C VAL A 347 124.18 -38.66 -30.72
N SER A 348 124.89 -38.11 -29.71
CA SER A 348 124.25 -37.46 -28.57
C SER A 348 123.45 -36.22 -28.98
N ALA A 349 123.99 -35.36 -29.85
CA ALA A 349 123.29 -34.18 -30.36
C ALA A 349 122.00 -34.58 -31.10
N LYS A 350 122.04 -35.61 -31.93
CA LYS A 350 120.86 -36.16 -32.62
C LYS A 350 119.80 -36.67 -31.64
N ASN A 351 120.19 -37.45 -30.63
CA ASN A 351 119.26 -37.98 -29.63
C ASN A 351 118.58 -36.84 -28.83
N ILE A 352 119.33 -35.80 -28.44
CA ILE A 352 118.75 -34.63 -27.76
C ILE A 352 117.81 -33.88 -28.72
N LYS A 353 118.17 -33.75 -30.00
CA LYS A 353 117.32 -33.10 -31.02
C LYS A 353 115.98 -33.82 -31.18
N GLU A 354 115.98 -35.15 -31.18
CA GLU A 354 114.75 -35.95 -31.22
C GLU A 354 113.88 -35.73 -29.97
N LEU A 355 114.48 -35.66 -28.77
CA LEU A 355 113.76 -35.34 -27.53
C LEU A 355 113.17 -33.92 -27.55
N ILE A 356 113.93 -32.92 -28.01
CA ILE A 356 113.44 -31.54 -28.12
C ILE A 356 112.32 -31.42 -29.14
N ALA A 357 112.39 -32.14 -30.27
CA ALA A 357 111.31 -32.20 -31.25
C ALA A 357 110.03 -32.82 -30.66
N LEU A 358 110.16 -33.86 -29.84
CA LEU A 358 109.04 -34.45 -29.11
C LEU A 358 108.44 -33.46 -28.10
N SER A 359 109.29 -32.79 -27.30
CA SER A 359 108.85 -31.77 -26.34
C SER A 359 108.15 -30.60 -27.02
N SER A 360 108.65 -30.11 -28.15
CA SER A 360 108.02 -29.04 -28.94
C SER A 360 106.61 -29.45 -29.41
N ARG A 361 106.43 -30.69 -29.89
CA ARG A 361 105.09 -31.20 -30.25
C ARG A 361 104.15 -31.27 -29.04
N GLN A 362 104.65 -31.71 -27.89
CA GLN A 362 103.86 -31.77 -26.65
C GLN A 362 103.46 -30.36 -26.17
N VAL A 363 104.38 -29.40 -26.20
CA VAL A 363 104.11 -27.99 -25.85
C VAL A 363 103.08 -27.39 -26.79
N SER A 364 103.22 -27.57 -28.11
CA SER A 364 102.25 -27.11 -29.11
C SER A 364 100.85 -27.68 -28.88
N THR A 365 100.77 -28.97 -28.52
CA THR A 365 99.50 -29.61 -28.13
C THR A 365 98.94 -28.97 -26.84
N GLY A 366 99.79 -28.71 -25.86
CA GLY A 366 99.44 -28.01 -24.62
C GLY A 366 98.88 -26.60 -24.86
N VAL A 367 99.56 -25.79 -25.68
CA VAL A 367 99.10 -24.45 -26.09
C VAL A 367 97.69 -24.53 -26.69
N LYS A 368 97.45 -25.50 -27.58
CA LYS A 368 96.12 -25.68 -28.20
C LYS A 368 95.04 -26.00 -27.17
N LEU A 369 95.31 -26.92 -26.24
CA LEU A 369 94.34 -27.29 -25.20
C LEU A 369 94.05 -26.12 -24.25
N VAL A 370 95.07 -25.41 -23.79
CA VAL A 370 94.92 -24.24 -22.91
C VAL A 370 94.18 -23.10 -23.61
N SER A 371 94.46 -22.86 -24.90
CA SER A 371 93.71 -21.91 -25.72
C SER A 371 92.22 -22.28 -25.84
N GLN A 372 91.91 -23.57 -26.06
CA GLN A 372 90.54 -24.07 -26.05
C GLN A 372 89.85 -23.87 -24.69
N THR A 373 90.56 -24.05 -23.58
CA THR A 373 90.06 -23.74 -22.23
C THR A 373 89.74 -22.25 -22.10
N GLY A 374 90.58 -21.36 -22.64
CA GLY A 374 90.32 -19.92 -22.64
C GLY A 374 89.02 -19.55 -23.37
N VAL A 375 88.80 -20.12 -24.56
CA VAL A 375 87.55 -19.93 -25.33
C VAL A 375 86.33 -20.44 -24.56
N ALA A 376 86.45 -21.60 -23.88
CA ALA A 376 85.37 -22.14 -23.06
C ALA A 376 85.03 -21.23 -21.86
N LEU A 377 86.04 -20.67 -21.19
CA LEU A 377 85.86 -19.70 -20.10
C LEU A 377 85.19 -18.40 -20.57
N SER A 378 85.56 -17.87 -21.74
CA SER A 378 84.87 -16.70 -22.33
C SER A 378 83.38 -16.98 -22.55
N LYS A 379 83.02 -18.15 -23.10
CA LYS A 379 81.62 -18.54 -23.27
C LYS A 379 80.88 -18.69 -21.93
N ILE A 380 81.54 -19.20 -20.90
CA ILE A 380 80.96 -19.26 -19.55
C ILE A 380 80.68 -17.84 -19.04
N SER A 381 81.61 -16.90 -19.23
CA SER A 381 81.43 -15.50 -18.81
C SER A 381 80.24 -14.84 -19.52
N GLU A 382 80.08 -15.08 -20.83
CA GLU A 382 78.94 -14.60 -21.61
C GLU A 382 77.61 -15.17 -21.09
N ASN A 383 77.55 -16.49 -20.84
CA ASN A 383 76.36 -17.12 -20.27
C ASN A 383 76.01 -16.57 -18.87
N VAL A 384 77.01 -16.32 -18.03
CA VAL A 384 76.85 -15.74 -16.69
C VAL A 384 76.28 -14.31 -16.77
N GLU A 385 76.67 -13.54 -17.79
CA GLU A 385 76.11 -12.21 -18.05
C GLU A 385 74.63 -12.30 -18.46
N THR A 386 74.27 -13.19 -19.39
CA THR A 386 72.87 -13.45 -19.76
C THR A 386 72.03 -13.92 -18.56
N ILE A 387 72.58 -14.78 -17.70
CA ILE A 387 71.90 -15.21 -16.46
C ILE A 387 71.65 -14.01 -15.54
N SER A 388 72.62 -13.09 -15.44
CA SER A 388 72.47 -11.87 -14.62
C SER A 388 71.34 -10.98 -15.13
N GLU A 389 71.22 -10.80 -16.46
CA GLU A 389 70.13 -10.03 -17.08
C GLU A 389 68.75 -10.66 -16.81
N ILE A 390 68.65 -11.98 -16.90
CA ILE A 390 67.40 -12.71 -16.58
C ILE A 390 67.02 -12.52 -15.11
N ILE A 391 67.99 -12.58 -14.19
CA ILE A 391 67.75 -12.38 -12.76
C ILE A 391 67.26 -10.95 -12.49
N ASP A 392 67.85 -9.95 -13.14
CA ASP A 392 67.41 -8.55 -13.00
C ASP A 392 65.95 -8.37 -13.51
N SER A 393 65.58 -9.03 -14.61
CA SER A 393 64.20 -9.07 -15.12
C SER A 393 63.22 -9.75 -14.16
N ILE A 394 63.62 -10.89 -13.55
CA ILE A 394 62.82 -11.59 -12.52
C ILE A 394 62.61 -10.69 -11.31
N SER A 395 63.67 -10.04 -10.82
CA SER A 395 63.59 -9.13 -9.66
C SER A 395 62.66 -7.95 -9.93
N SER A 396 62.76 -7.34 -11.12
CA SER A 396 61.86 -6.24 -11.52
C SER A 396 60.40 -6.71 -11.59
N SER A 397 60.17 -7.86 -12.22
CA SER A 397 58.82 -8.45 -12.35
C SER A 397 58.22 -8.80 -10.99
N ALA A 398 59.03 -9.33 -10.07
CA ALA A 398 58.59 -9.65 -8.71
C ALA A 398 58.22 -8.38 -7.91
N GLN A 399 58.97 -7.29 -8.06
CA GLN A 399 58.64 -6.01 -7.44
C GLN A 399 57.31 -5.44 -7.97
N GLU A 400 57.11 -5.46 -9.29
CA GLU A 400 55.86 -5.01 -9.91
C GLU A 400 54.65 -5.87 -9.48
N GLN A 401 54.84 -7.19 -9.37
CA GLN A 401 53.82 -8.08 -8.84
C GLN A 401 53.49 -7.77 -7.37
N ALA A 402 54.47 -7.46 -6.53
CA ALA A 402 54.26 -7.10 -5.14
C ALA A 402 53.42 -5.80 -5.02
N ASP A 403 53.73 -4.79 -5.82
CA ASP A 403 52.97 -3.53 -5.85
C ASP A 403 51.52 -3.76 -6.32
N ASN A 404 51.33 -4.58 -7.36
CA ASN A 404 50.00 -4.95 -7.84
C ASN A 404 49.20 -5.75 -6.80
N LEU A 405 49.84 -6.66 -6.06
CA LEU A 405 49.19 -7.37 -4.95
C LEU A 405 48.83 -6.44 -3.80
N GLY A 406 49.64 -5.41 -3.53
CA GLY A 406 49.30 -4.35 -2.58
C GLY A 406 48.03 -3.61 -2.97
N ARG A 407 47.85 -3.28 -4.25
CA ARG A 407 46.62 -2.66 -4.78
C ARG A 407 45.41 -3.59 -4.67
N ILE A 408 45.57 -4.87 -5.03
CA ILE A 408 44.52 -5.89 -4.89
C ILE A 408 44.09 -6.01 -3.42
N ASN A 409 45.04 -6.03 -2.49
CA ASN A 409 44.76 -6.07 -1.05
C ASN A 409 43.96 -4.84 -0.59
N GLY A 410 44.27 -3.65 -1.11
CA GLY A 410 43.48 -2.45 -0.87
C GLY A 410 42.02 -2.58 -1.36
N SER A 411 41.83 -3.05 -2.60
CA SER A 411 40.48 -3.29 -3.15
C SER A 411 39.70 -4.36 -2.41
N LEU A 412 40.38 -5.38 -1.86
CA LEU A 412 39.73 -6.37 -0.98
C LEU A 412 39.23 -5.73 0.31
N GLY A 413 39.95 -4.76 0.86
CA GLY A 413 39.48 -3.98 2.02
C GLY A 413 38.22 -3.18 1.71
N GLU A 414 38.15 -2.54 0.53
CA GLU A 414 36.94 -1.84 0.09
C GLU A 414 35.75 -2.80 -0.11
N MET A 415 36.00 -3.98 -0.68
CA MET A 415 34.98 -5.02 -0.84
C MET A 415 34.48 -5.56 0.51
N ASP A 416 35.37 -5.75 1.49
CA ASP A 416 34.98 -6.15 2.85
C ASP A 416 34.10 -5.09 3.51
N GLN A 417 34.48 -3.81 3.40
CA GLN A 417 33.66 -2.69 3.91
C GLN A 417 32.27 -2.66 3.25
N ALA A 418 32.19 -2.80 1.93
CA ALA A 418 30.91 -2.85 1.22
C ALA A 418 30.07 -4.07 1.64
N THR A 419 30.71 -5.22 1.90
CA THR A 419 30.05 -6.43 2.38
C THR A 419 29.47 -6.22 3.78
N GLN A 420 30.21 -5.56 4.68
CA GLN A 420 29.70 -5.19 6.00
C GLN A 420 28.54 -4.18 5.94
N GLN A 421 28.62 -3.20 5.04
CA GLN A 421 27.51 -2.26 4.80
C GLN A 421 26.26 -2.95 4.27
N ASN A 422 26.42 -3.94 3.38
CA ASN A 422 25.29 -4.74 2.90
C ASN A 422 24.67 -5.55 4.04
N ALA A 423 25.47 -6.14 4.93
CA ALA A 423 24.96 -6.86 6.09
C ALA A 423 24.13 -5.94 7.00
N ALA A 424 24.65 -4.75 7.32
CA ALA A 424 23.91 -3.75 8.10
C ALA A 424 22.62 -3.30 7.40
N MET A 425 22.68 -3.05 6.10
CA MET A 425 21.51 -2.66 5.30
C MET A 425 20.44 -3.76 5.28
N VAL A 426 20.84 -5.03 5.20
CA VAL A 426 19.94 -6.18 5.27
C VAL A 426 19.24 -6.25 6.62
N GLU A 427 19.97 -6.07 7.72
CA GLU A 427 19.37 -6.05 9.07
C GLU A 427 18.35 -4.90 9.20
N GLU A 428 18.72 -3.69 8.75
CA GLU A 428 17.84 -2.52 8.81
C GLU A 428 16.60 -2.71 7.93
N THR A 429 16.77 -3.21 6.70
CA THR A 429 15.67 -3.44 5.75
C THR A 429 14.72 -4.53 6.26
N THR A 430 15.26 -5.58 6.87
CA THR A 430 14.46 -6.65 7.49
C THR A 430 13.66 -6.10 8.67
N ALA A 431 14.28 -5.31 9.54
CA ALA A 431 13.62 -4.68 10.68
C ALA A 431 12.51 -3.70 10.25
N ALA A 432 12.78 -2.88 9.22
CA ALA A 432 11.81 -1.96 8.64
C ALA A 432 10.62 -2.72 8.02
N SER A 433 10.88 -3.81 7.30
CA SER A 433 9.83 -4.65 6.69
C SER A 433 8.92 -5.30 7.74
N HIS A 434 9.49 -5.76 8.85
CA HIS A 434 8.71 -6.29 9.98
C HIS A 434 7.88 -5.22 10.67
N SER A 435 8.46 -4.03 10.90
CA SER A 435 7.75 -2.90 11.50
C SER A 435 6.56 -2.47 10.62
N LEU A 436 6.78 -2.35 9.30
CA LEU A 436 5.73 -1.99 8.36
C LEU A 436 4.65 -3.08 8.28
N THR A 437 5.02 -4.36 8.34
CA THR A 437 4.05 -5.47 8.43
C THR A 437 3.16 -5.32 9.67
N HIS A 438 3.72 -4.94 10.82
CA HIS A 438 2.95 -4.70 12.03
C HIS A 438 1.99 -3.51 11.87
N GLU A 439 2.45 -2.38 11.33
CA GLU A 439 1.59 -1.20 11.06
C GLU A 439 0.44 -1.54 10.12
N VAL A 440 0.70 -2.33 9.08
CA VAL A 440 -0.32 -2.78 8.13
C VAL A 440 -1.32 -3.74 8.78
N GLN A 441 -0.88 -4.62 9.68
CA GLN A 441 -1.79 -5.48 10.46
C GLN A 441 -2.70 -4.66 11.37
N ASP A 442 -2.21 -3.59 11.98
CA ASP A 442 -3.02 -2.70 12.80
C ASP A 442 -4.00 -1.87 11.96
N LEU A 443 -3.58 -1.41 10.78
CA LEU A 443 -4.50 -0.80 9.80
C LEU A 443 -5.58 -1.79 9.35
N ALA A 444 -5.21 -3.04 9.08
CA ALA A 444 -6.17 -4.09 8.69
C ALA A 444 -7.18 -4.37 9.82
N LYS A 445 -6.75 -4.38 11.09
CA LYS A 445 -7.66 -4.48 12.25
C LYS A 445 -8.62 -3.29 12.30
N ALA A 446 -8.12 -2.06 12.21
CA ALA A 446 -8.95 -0.86 12.24
C ALA A 446 -9.98 -0.83 11.08
N VAL A 447 -9.57 -1.27 9.90
CA VAL A 447 -10.46 -1.40 8.73
C VAL A 447 -11.50 -2.52 8.93
N SER A 448 -11.13 -3.61 9.60
CA SER A 448 -12.04 -4.73 9.87
C SER A 448 -13.17 -4.42 10.83
N GLU A 449 -13.07 -3.33 11.60
CA GLU A 449 -14.16 -2.81 12.45
C GLU A 449 -15.35 -2.33 11.60
N PHE A 450 -15.11 -1.97 10.33
CA PHE A 450 -16.16 -1.55 9.40
C PHE A 450 -16.70 -2.74 8.60
N SER A 451 -18.01 -2.99 8.68
CA SER A 451 -18.69 -3.98 7.83
C SER A 451 -18.99 -3.40 6.46
N ILE A 452 -18.25 -3.87 5.46
CA ILE A 452 -18.37 -3.45 4.05
C ILE A 452 -19.28 -4.43 3.30
N SER A 453 -20.06 -3.93 2.33
CA SER A 453 -20.97 -4.80 1.57
C SER A 453 -20.20 -5.80 0.70
N ARG A 454 -20.46 -7.11 0.90
CA ARG A 454 -19.71 -8.24 0.30
C ARG A 454 -19.70 -8.26 -1.24
N ASN A 455 -20.65 -7.58 -1.88
CA ASN A 455 -20.73 -7.46 -3.35
C ASN A 455 -19.57 -6.64 -3.95
N PHE A 456 -18.94 -5.75 -3.17
CA PHE A 456 -17.77 -4.99 -3.65
C PHE A 456 -16.48 -5.83 -3.63
N VAL A 457 -16.33 -6.72 -2.62
CA VAL A 457 -15.16 -7.60 -2.46
C VAL A 457 -15.08 -8.65 -3.58
N LYS A 458 -16.22 -9.13 -4.08
CA LYS A 458 -16.26 -10.16 -5.14
C LYS A 458 -15.83 -9.63 -6.52
N ASN A 459 -16.18 -8.39 -6.86
CA ASN A 459 -15.83 -7.78 -8.15
C ASN A 459 -14.35 -7.36 -8.25
N MET A 460 -13.69 -7.00 -7.14
CA MET A 460 -12.25 -6.68 -7.12
C MET A 460 -11.34 -7.93 -7.13
N GLY A 461 -11.82 -9.07 -6.61
CA GLY A 461 -11.09 -10.35 -6.67
C GLY A 461 -10.90 -10.90 -8.08
N GLU A 462 -11.82 -10.59 -9.01
CA GLU A 462 -11.74 -11.05 -10.41
C GLU A 462 -10.79 -10.19 -11.26
N THR A 463 -10.71 -8.87 -11.02
CA THR A 463 -9.80 -7.98 -11.79
C THR A 463 -8.32 -8.25 -11.44
N THR A 464 -8.03 -8.57 -10.17
CA THR A 464 -6.65 -8.83 -9.71
C THR A 464 -6.14 -10.23 -10.11
N ARG A 465 -7.04 -11.17 -10.42
CA ARG A 465 -6.64 -12.51 -10.89
C ARG A 465 -6.26 -12.54 -12.37
N SER A 466 -6.74 -11.58 -13.17
CA SER A 466 -6.43 -11.48 -14.60
C SER A 466 -4.99 -11.00 -14.87
N THR A 467 -4.43 -10.14 -14.01
CA THR A 467 -3.03 -9.68 -14.11
C THR A 467 -1.99 -10.67 -13.56
N ARG A 468 -2.42 -11.70 -12.80
CA ARG A 468 -1.55 -12.79 -12.33
C ARG A 468 -1.11 -13.76 -13.45
N SER A 469 -1.56 -13.55 -14.69
CA SER A 469 -1.22 -14.37 -15.85
C SER A 469 0.02 -13.91 -16.63
N LEU A 470 0.65 -12.80 -16.25
CA LEU A 470 2.03 -12.51 -16.68
C LEU A 470 2.97 -13.32 -15.79
N GLN A 471 3.04 -14.62 -16.03
CA GLN A 471 4.22 -15.41 -15.73
C GLN A 471 5.41 -14.68 -16.33
N VAL A 472 6.22 -14.05 -15.48
CA VAL A 472 7.63 -13.85 -15.80
C VAL A 472 8.16 -15.25 -16.08
N LYS A 473 8.36 -15.58 -17.35
CA LYS A 473 9.19 -16.71 -17.74
C LYS A 473 10.58 -16.41 -17.20
N THR A 474 10.85 -16.84 -15.97
CA THR A 474 12.21 -17.15 -15.57
C THR A 474 12.60 -18.38 -16.39
N GLY A 475 13.08 -18.14 -17.62
CA GLY A 475 13.83 -19.15 -18.34
C GLY A 475 15.00 -19.60 -17.46
N PRO A 476 15.46 -20.85 -17.59
CA PRO A 476 16.68 -21.28 -16.91
C PRO A 476 17.79 -20.30 -17.32
N VAL A 477 18.32 -19.56 -16.34
CA VAL A 477 19.51 -18.73 -16.54
C VAL A 477 20.58 -19.65 -17.07
N SER A 478 21.11 -19.27 -18.24
CA SER A 478 22.12 -20.01 -18.97
C SER A 478 23.29 -20.39 -18.07
N ALA A 479 23.82 -21.58 -18.31
CA ALA A 479 25.01 -22.14 -17.67
C ALA A 479 26.17 -21.12 -17.60
N PRO A 480 27.12 -21.28 -16.65
CA PRO A 480 28.27 -20.39 -16.53
C PRO A 480 29.01 -20.32 -17.86
N LEU A 481 29.31 -19.10 -18.30
CA LEU A 481 30.23 -18.88 -19.43
C LEU A 481 31.55 -19.61 -19.14
N PRO A 482 32.10 -20.38 -20.10
CA PRO A 482 33.41 -20.98 -19.92
C PRO A 482 34.46 -19.88 -19.84
N ALA A 483 35.38 -20.03 -18.88
CA ALA A 483 36.52 -19.13 -18.70
C ALA A 483 37.30 -18.95 -20.03
N PRO A 484 37.81 -17.74 -20.31
CA PRO A 484 38.57 -17.49 -21.52
C PRO A 484 39.86 -18.32 -21.52
N ASN A 485 40.06 -19.07 -22.60
CA ASN A 485 41.25 -19.87 -22.86
C ASN A 485 42.50 -18.97 -22.96
N PRO A 486 43.58 -19.20 -22.18
CA PRO A 486 44.79 -18.36 -22.23
C PRO A 486 45.58 -18.47 -23.54
N ALA A 487 45.21 -19.38 -24.45
CA ALA A 487 46.01 -19.72 -25.63
C ALA A 487 45.75 -18.85 -26.88
N ALA A 488 44.87 -17.84 -26.83
CA ALA A 488 44.56 -16.98 -27.98
C ALA A 488 45.21 -15.58 -27.95
N ALA A 489 45.92 -15.22 -26.88
CA ALA A 489 46.51 -13.88 -26.71
C ALA A 489 47.94 -13.72 -27.26
N ALA A 490 48.42 -14.64 -28.10
CA ALA A 490 49.74 -14.55 -28.71
C ALA A 490 49.64 -14.58 -30.23
N ARG A 491 49.20 -13.47 -30.82
CA ARG A 491 49.47 -13.04 -32.22
C ARG A 491 48.82 -11.68 -32.46
N HIS A 492 49.42 -10.63 -31.91
CA HIS A 492 49.36 -9.31 -32.53
C HIS A 492 50.79 -8.91 -32.87
N THR A 493 51.11 -9.04 -34.15
CA THR A 493 52.26 -8.40 -34.76
C THR A 493 52.05 -6.89 -34.70
N VAL A 494 53.01 -6.20 -34.11
CA VAL A 494 53.14 -4.74 -34.14
C VAL A 494 53.24 -4.31 -35.60
N SER A 495 52.25 -3.56 -36.08
CA SER A 495 52.43 -2.64 -37.20
C SER A 495 52.41 -1.24 -36.62
N ASP A 496 53.59 -0.65 -36.61
CA ASP A 496 53.89 0.75 -36.36
C ASP A 496 53.31 1.56 -37.52
N ASP A 497 52.25 2.34 -37.29
CA ASP A 497 51.82 3.43 -38.18
C ASP A 497 50.76 4.31 -37.49
N GLY A 498 51.09 5.59 -37.33
CA GLY A 498 50.12 6.69 -37.38
C GLY A 498 49.43 7.12 -36.09
N TRP A 499 50.12 7.91 -35.27
CA TRP A 499 49.48 8.93 -34.43
C TRP A 499 49.98 10.32 -34.88
N GLU A 500 49.42 10.78 -36.01
CA GLU A 500 49.25 12.21 -36.27
C GLU A 500 47.74 12.47 -36.35
N ASP A 501 47.31 13.54 -35.67
CA ASP A 501 45.95 14.10 -35.58
C ASP A 501 44.88 13.28 -34.81
N PHE A 502 44.66 13.62 -33.52
CA PHE A 502 43.45 14.29 -32.99
C PHE A 502 43.47 14.43 -31.46
#